data_AF-A0A3N4K7K7-F1
#
_entry.id   AF-A0A3N4K7K7-F1
#
_cell.length_a   1.000
_cell.length_b   1.000
_cell.length_c   1.000
_cell.angle_alpha   90.00
_cell.angle_beta   90.00
_cell.angle_gamma   90.00
#
_symmetry.space_group_name_H-M   'P 1'
#
loop_
_entity.id
_entity.type
_entity.pdbx_description
1 polymer ?
#
loop_
_entity_poly.entity_id
_entity_poly.type
_entity_poly.pdbx_seq_one_letter_code
_entity_poly.pdbx_strand_id
1 'polypeptide(L)'
;MSITYLRVDHDLQYTKGIITFNWPSRSPDLNQIKQLWDNFKDEIAMYLFMSASQETVEQAKATLVKVWREFPQELIDRHCQSFHEKLNSCIIHGGNNNFDG
;
A
#
# COMPACT_ATOMS: atom_id res chain seq x y z
N MET A 1 -12.30 -17.05 20.37
CA MET A 1 -10.99 -16.58 19.90
C MET A 1 -11.15 -15.16 19.40
N SER A 2 -10.66 -14.17 20.15
CA SER A 2 -10.69 -12.77 19.73
C SER A 2 -9.51 -12.51 18.80
N ILE A 3 -9.79 -12.12 17.56
CA ILE A 3 -8.78 -11.62 16.63
C ILE A 3 -8.42 -10.21 17.11
N THR A 4 -7.29 -10.07 17.77
CA THR A 4 -6.70 -8.77 18.10
C THR A 4 -6.22 -8.14 16.81
N TYR A 5 -7.07 -7.31 16.20
CA TYR A 5 -6.58 -6.32 15.24
C TYR A 5 -5.54 -5.49 15.98
N LEU A 6 -4.31 -5.47 15.49
CA LEU A 6 -3.28 -4.50 15.87
C LEU A 6 -3.79 -3.11 15.46
N ARG A 7 -4.67 -2.57 16.29
CA ARG A 7 -5.14 -1.20 16.27
C ARG A 7 -3.86 -0.39 16.40
N VAL A 8 -3.48 0.35 15.37
CA VAL A 8 -2.42 1.37 15.48
C VAL A 8 -2.68 2.10 16.77
N ASP A 9 -1.72 2.00 17.70
CA ASP A 9 -1.89 2.37 19.10
C ASP A 9 -2.53 3.76 19.21
N HIS A 10 -3.68 3.86 19.87
CA HIS A 10 -4.40 5.14 20.04
C HIS A 10 -3.50 6.17 20.70
N ASP A 11 -2.62 5.71 21.59
CA ASP A 11 -1.64 6.55 22.28
C ASP A 11 -0.60 7.07 21.28
N LEU A 12 -0.18 6.26 20.31
CA LEU A 12 0.72 6.70 19.25
C LEU A 12 0.05 7.72 18.32
N GLN A 13 -1.22 7.49 17.95
CA GLN A 13 -1.96 8.45 17.13
C GLN A 13 -2.09 9.79 17.84
N TYR A 14 -2.47 9.76 19.12
CA TYR A 14 -2.62 10.96 19.94
C TYR A 14 -1.29 11.69 20.14
N THR A 15 -0.24 10.98 20.54
CA THR A 15 1.09 11.56 20.79
C THR A 15 1.75 12.11 19.54
N LYS A 16 1.48 11.54 18.36
CA LYS A 16 1.98 12.02 17.08
C LYS A 16 1.05 13.04 16.41
N GLY A 17 -0.11 13.35 17.00
CA GLY A 17 -1.10 14.25 16.41
C GLY A 17 -1.64 13.75 15.06
N ILE A 18 -1.69 12.43 14.87
CA ILE A 18 -2.16 11.81 13.62
C ILE A 18 -3.68 11.92 13.57
N ILE A 19 -4.18 12.67 12.59
CA ILE A 19 -5.62 12.74 12.30
C ILE A 19 -6.00 11.49 11.49
N THR A 20 -6.99 10.75 12.00
CA THR A 20 -7.54 9.58 11.31
C THR A 20 -8.93 9.85 10.76
N PHE A 21 -9.40 8.97 9.88
CA PHE A 21 -10.74 9.02 9.34
C PHE A 21 -11.38 7.64 9.33
N ASN A 22 -12.71 7.61 9.23
CA ASN A 22 -13.46 6.36 9.16
C ASN A 22 -13.26 5.71 7.78
N TRP A 23 -12.35 4.74 7.71
CA TRP A 23 -12.04 4.01 6.48
C TRP A 23 -13.13 2.97 6.17
N PRO A 24 -13.64 2.90 4.93
CA PRO A 24 -14.65 1.92 4.55
C PRO A 24 -14.09 0.49 4.50
N SER A 25 -14.86 -0.48 4.99
CA SER A 25 -14.44 -1.89 4.97
C SER A 25 -14.29 -2.41 3.54
N ARG A 26 -13.27 -3.25 3.29
CA ARG A 26 -13.00 -3.85 1.96
C ARG A 26 -12.75 -2.85 0.84
N SER A 27 -12.17 -1.68 1.16
CA SER A 27 -11.76 -0.68 0.15
C SER A 27 -10.24 -0.58 0.03
N PRO A 28 -9.56 -1.61 -0.51
CA PRO A 28 -8.13 -1.57 -0.78
C PRO A 28 -7.77 -0.65 -1.97
N ASP A 29 -8.72 -0.41 -2.88
CA ASP A 29 -8.67 0.53 -4.01
C ASP A 29 -8.38 1.97 -3.57
N LEU A 30 -8.98 2.38 -2.45
CA LEU A 30 -8.74 3.69 -1.85
C LEU A 30 -7.36 3.79 -1.19
N ASN A 31 -6.73 2.67 -0.86
CA ASN A 31 -5.48 2.63 -0.11
C ASN A 31 -4.27 2.80 -1.05
N GLN A 32 -3.71 4.01 -1.08
CA GLN A 32 -2.60 4.34 -1.99
C GLN A 32 -1.37 3.47 -1.77
N ILE A 33 -1.10 3.01 -0.54
CA ILE A 33 0.05 2.13 -0.28
C ILE A 33 -0.11 0.79 -1.00
N LYS A 34 -1.34 0.31 -1.23
CA LYS A 34 -1.56 -0.93 -1.96
C LYS A 34 -1.04 -0.82 -3.39
N GLN A 35 -1.29 0.31 -4.05
CA GLN A 35 -0.81 0.50 -5.43
C GLN A 35 0.71 0.53 -5.50
N LEU A 36 1.36 1.18 -4.52
CA LEU A 36 2.81 1.12 -4.38
C LEU A 36 3.30 -0.33 -4.17
N TRP A 37 2.62 -1.10 -3.32
CA TRP A 37 2.96 -2.50 -3.08
C TRP A 37 2.78 -3.39 -4.32
N ASP A 38 1.74 -3.17 -5.11
CA ASP A 38 1.52 -3.97 -6.33
C ASP A 38 2.63 -3.70 -7.36
N ASN A 39 3.05 -2.45 -7.53
CA ASN A 39 4.23 -2.11 -8.34
C ASN A 39 5.51 -2.81 -7.84
N PHE A 40 5.74 -2.84 -6.53
CA PHE A 40 6.91 -3.54 -5.98
C PHE A 40 6.84 -5.05 -6.11
N LYS A 41 5.64 -5.64 -6.03
CA LYS A 41 5.46 -7.08 -6.24
C LYS A 41 5.80 -7.45 -7.67
N ASP A 42 5.37 -6.68 -8.66
CA ASP A 42 5.65 -6.96 -10.06
C ASP A 42 7.16 -6.93 -10.34
N GLU A 43 7.84 -5.90 -9.82
CA GLU A 43 9.30 -5.80 -9.88
C GLU A 43 9.98 -7.00 -9.20
N ILE A 44 9.58 -7.36 -7.97
CA ILE A 44 10.21 -8.47 -7.21
C ILE A 44 9.89 -9.84 -7.83
N ALA A 45 8.66 -10.04 -8.33
CA ALA A 45 8.21 -11.28 -8.95
C ALA A 45 8.98 -11.57 -10.25
N MET A 46 9.37 -10.53 -10.99
CA MET A 46 10.26 -10.65 -12.14
C MET A 46 11.62 -11.28 -11.77
N TYR A 47 12.07 -11.15 -10.50
CA TYR A 47 13.42 -11.53 -10.13
C TYR A 47 13.61 -12.92 -9.48
N LEU A 48 12.72 -13.49 -8.63
CA LEU A 48 13.26 -14.47 -7.65
C LEU A 48 12.48 -15.72 -7.14
N PHE A 49 11.17 -15.95 -7.33
CA PHE A 49 10.48 -16.83 -6.34
C PHE A 49 9.65 -18.03 -6.82
N MET A 50 10.31 -19.06 -7.36
CA MET A 50 9.69 -20.40 -7.44
C MET A 50 10.40 -21.51 -6.65
N SER A 51 11.62 -21.29 -6.14
CA SER A 51 12.40 -22.29 -5.36
C SER A 51 13.58 -21.66 -4.59
N ALA A 52 13.35 -20.49 -4.01
CA ALA A 52 14.36 -19.58 -3.46
C ALA A 52 15.08 -20.10 -2.20
N SER A 53 16.41 -20.03 -2.20
CA SER A 53 17.26 -20.30 -1.02
C SER A 53 17.24 -19.12 -0.04
N GLN A 54 17.83 -19.28 1.16
CA GLN A 54 17.99 -18.17 2.11
C GLN A 54 18.72 -16.98 1.48
N GLU A 55 19.69 -17.24 0.60
CA GLU A 55 20.41 -16.20 -0.15
C GLU A 55 19.47 -15.41 -1.06
N THR A 56 18.57 -16.11 -1.76
CA THR A 56 17.54 -15.47 -2.60
C THR A 56 16.59 -14.59 -1.78
N VAL A 57 16.23 -15.00 -0.56
CA VAL A 57 15.41 -14.18 0.35
C VAL A 57 16.15 -12.92 0.78
N GLU A 58 17.43 -13.02 1.14
CA GLU A 58 18.24 -11.85 1.51
C GLU A 58 18.47 -10.91 0.32
N GLN A 59 18.69 -11.45 -0.88
CA GLN A 59 18.77 -10.67 -2.11
C GLN A 59 17.46 -9.93 -2.38
N ALA A 60 16.31 -10.57 -2.23
CA ALA A 60 15.02 -9.87 -2.41
C ALA A 60 14.78 -8.76 -1.39
N LYS A 61 15.18 -8.95 -0.12
CA LYS A 61 15.13 -7.88 0.89
C LYS A 61 16.01 -6.71 0.49
N ALA A 62 17.24 -6.99 0.05
CA ALA A 62 18.16 -5.96 -0.41
C ALA A 62 17.62 -5.22 -1.64
N THR A 63 17.06 -5.95 -2.61
CA THR A 63 16.41 -5.40 -3.79
C THR A 63 15.21 -4.54 -3.42
N LEU A 64 14.32 -4.99 -2.52
CA LEU A 64 13.18 -4.19 -2.06
C LEU A 64 13.64 -2.86 -1.43
N VAL A 65 14.66 -2.90 -0.57
CA VAL A 65 15.23 -1.68 0.04
C VAL A 65 15.82 -0.75 -1.03
N LYS A 66 16.52 -1.31 -2.01
CA LYS A 66 17.08 -0.55 -3.13
C LYS A 66 15.97 0.11 -3.95
N VAL A 67 14.98 -0.66 -4.40
CA VAL A 67 13.84 -0.18 -5.18
C VAL A 67 13.11 0.93 -4.43
N TRP A 68 12.85 0.76 -3.12
CA TRP A 68 12.22 1.81 -2.31
C TRP A 68 13.04 3.12 -2.27
N ARG A 69 14.36 3.02 -2.10
CA ARG A 69 15.25 4.20 -2.03
C ARG A 69 15.38 4.93 -3.37
N GLU A 70 15.33 4.18 -4.46
CA GLU A 70 15.44 4.71 -5.82
C GLU A 70 14.08 5.10 -6.41
N PHE A 71 12.97 4.76 -5.74
CA PHE A 71 11.64 5.02 -6.26
C PHE A 71 11.39 6.52 -6.43
N PRO A 72 10.92 6.99 -7.59
CA PRO A 72 10.73 8.41 -7.83
C PRO A 72 9.73 9.04 -6.85
N GLN A 73 10.16 10.06 -6.12
CA GLN A 73 9.30 10.81 -5.20
C GLN A 73 8.06 11.38 -5.92
N GLU A 74 8.21 11.81 -7.18
CA GLU A 74 7.09 12.31 -7.99
C GLU A 74 5.98 11.26 -8.17
N LEU A 75 6.33 9.97 -8.30
CA LEU A 75 5.33 8.91 -8.41
C LEU A 75 4.61 8.71 -7.07
N ILE A 76 5.34 8.76 -5.95
CA ILE A 76 4.75 8.71 -4.61
C ILE A 76 3.75 9.85 -4.44
N ASP A 77 4.19 11.08 -4.74
CA ASP A 77 3.38 12.29 -4.59
C ASP A 77 2.12 12.20 -5.48
N ARG A 78 2.27 11.76 -6.74
CA ARG A 78 1.16 11.53 -7.66
C ARG A 78 0.15 10.53 -7.10
N HIS A 79 0.60 9.39 -6.59
CA HIS A 79 -0.29 8.40 -5.98
C HIS A 79 -1.01 8.98 -4.75
N CYS A 80 -0.29 9.68 -3.86
CA CYS A 80 -0.89 10.33 -2.70
C CYS A 80 -1.95 11.37 -3.09
N GLN A 81 -1.66 12.19 -4.10
CA GLN A 81 -2.58 13.24 -4.57
C GLN A 81 -3.80 12.66 -5.32
N SER A 82 -3.65 11.51 -5.98
CA SER A 82 -4.76 10.82 -6.68
C SER A 82 -5.86 10.29 -5.76
N PHE A 83 -5.69 10.34 -4.43
CA PHE A 83 -6.70 9.87 -3.48
C PHE A 83 -8.06 10.54 -3.68
N HIS A 84 -8.06 11.86 -3.91
CA HIS A 84 -9.32 12.59 -4.12
C HIS A 84 -10.04 12.10 -5.38
N GLU A 85 -9.30 11.84 -6.46
CA GLU A 85 -9.84 11.35 -7.73
C GLU A 85 -10.43 9.94 -7.56
N LYS A 86 -9.74 9.03 -6.87
CA LYS A 86 -10.25 7.68 -6.59
C LYS A 86 -11.47 7.69 -5.70
N LEU A 87 -11.49 8.56 -4.69
CA LEU A 87 -12.66 8.72 -3.83
C LEU A 87 -13.86 9.22 -4.63
N ASN A 88 -13.66 10.19 -5.52
CA ASN A 88 -14.71 10.67 -6.41
C ASN A 88 -15.20 9.56 -7.35
N SER A 89 -14.30 8.75 -7.92
CA SER A 89 -14.67 7.58 -8.74
C SER A 89 -15.50 6.58 -7.93
N CYS A 90 -15.12 6.27 -6.69
CA CYS A 90 -15.90 5.43 -5.78
C CYS A 90 -17.31 5.95 -5.55
N ILE A 91 -17.46 7.26 -5.31
CA ILE A 91 -18.75 7.92 -5.11
C ILE A 91 -19.61 7.83 -6.39
N ILE A 92 -19.04 8.16 -7.55
CA ILE A 92 -19.75 8.11 -8.84
C ILE A 92 -20.27 6.70 -9.15
N HIS A 93 -19.50 5.66 -8.79
CA HIS A 93 -19.86 4.27 -9.01
C HIS A 93 -20.66 3.64 -7.86
N GLY A 94 -21.24 4.45 -6.96
CA GLY A 94 -22.11 3.97 -5.89
C GLY A 94 -21.40 3.08 -4.87
N GLY A 95 -20.10 3.28 -4.65
CA GLY A 95 -19.27 2.48 -3.75
C GLY A 95 -18.67 1.21 -4.38
N ASN A 96 -18.87 0.99 -5.68
CA ASN A 96 -18.24 -0.11 -6.41
C ASN A 96 -16.82 0.27 -6.89
N ASN A 97 -15.97 -0.68 -7.25
CA ASN A 97 -14.56 -0.48 -7.64
C ASN A 97 -14.25 -0.80 -9.11
N ASN A 98 -15.27 -0.85 -9.98
CA ASN A 98 -15.15 -1.19 -11.41
C ASN A 98 -14.38 -0.16 -12.28
N PHE A 99 -13.66 0.78 -11.66
CA PHE A 99 -12.85 1.81 -12.34
C PHE A 99 -11.34 1.58 -12.17
N ASP A 100 -10.93 0.63 -11.33
CA ASP A 100 -9.55 0.15 -11.29
C ASP A 100 -9.40 -0.94 -12.37
N GLY A 101 -9.04 -0.51 -13.59
CA GLY A 101 -8.64 -1.37 -14.71
C GLY A 101 -7.13 -1.53 -14.79
#